data_AF-A0A410UM27-F1
#
_entry.id   AF-A0A410UM27-F1
#
_cell.length_a   1.000
_cell.length_b   1.000
_cell.length_c   1.000
_cell.angle_alpha   90.00
_cell.angle_beta   90.00
_cell.angle_gamma   90.00
#
_symmetry.space_group_name_H-M   'P 1'
#
loop_
_entity.id
_entity.type
_entity.pdbx_description
1 polymer ?
#
loop_
_entity_poly.entity_id
_entity_poly.type
_entity_poly.pdbx_seq_one_letter_code
_entity_poly.pdbx_strand_id
1 'polypeptide(L)'
;MISMTRKLALVAGIGLALASVSYIPPASAQVVVGAVGVAPPPPRFERAPPPRRGWVWAPGYWRWDGYARRHVWVPGYWMRERVGYRWYPGTWVRMGPSWRWRAGYWGR
;
A
#
# COMPACT_ATOMS: atom_id res chain seq x y z
N MET A 1 39.25 -57.39 17.63
CA MET A 1 37.85 -57.78 17.35
C MET A 1 37.02 -57.56 18.62
N ILE A 2 35.76 -57.11 18.46
CA ILE A 2 34.72 -56.81 19.49
C ILE A 2 34.86 -55.40 20.11
N SER A 3 33.86 -54.51 20.26
CA SER A 3 32.53 -54.19 19.68
C SER A 3 32.08 -52.88 20.37
N MET A 4 31.26 -52.07 19.70
CA MET A 4 30.35 -50.99 20.16
C MET A 4 30.56 -50.28 21.53
N THR A 5 30.47 -48.93 21.49
CA THR A 5 29.62 -48.04 22.33
C THR A 5 30.33 -46.74 22.74
N ARG A 6 30.28 -45.70 21.90
CA ARG A 6 30.29 -44.30 22.38
C ARG A 6 29.18 -43.50 21.68
N LYS A 7 28.02 -43.68 22.30
CA LYS A 7 26.85 -42.81 22.36
C LYS A 7 27.07 -41.38 21.85
N LEU A 8 26.20 -40.97 20.92
CA LEU A 8 25.55 -39.65 20.85
C LEU A 8 26.48 -38.43 20.93
N ALA A 9 26.90 -37.91 19.78
CA ALA A 9 27.30 -36.51 19.66
C ALA A 9 26.68 -35.89 18.40
N LEU A 10 25.42 -35.47 18.59
CA LEU A 10 24.74 -34.36 17.90
C LEU A 10 24.76 -34.35 16.36
N VAL A 11 23.79 -35.08 15.80
CA VAL A 11 22.95 -34.53 14.73
C VAL A 11 21.99 -33.53 15.39
N ALA A 12 22.25 -32.22 15.28
CA ALA A 12 21.27 -31.14 15.43
C ALA A 12 21.98 -29.77 15.41
N GLY A 13 22.03 -29.11 14.27
CA GLY A 13 22.57 -27.75 14.20
C GLY A 13 22.27 -26.99 12.92
N ILE A 14 21.28 -27.42 12.13
CA ILE A 14 20.80 -26.69 10.95
C ILE A 14 19.28 -26.63 11.05
N GLY A 15 18.78 -25.68 11.80
CA GLY A 15 17.35 -25.46 11.91
C GLY A 15 17.06 -24.33 12.88
N LEU A 16 16.45 -23.26 12.36
CA LEU A 16 15.89 -22.12 13.09
C LEU A 16 16.84 -20.95 13.38
N ALA A 17 17.34 -20.30 12.32
CA ALA A 17 17.59 -18.86 12.35
C ALA A 17 16.44 -18.15 11.62
N LEU A 18 15.34 -18.01 12.35
CA LEU A 18 14.30 -16.98 12.29
C LEU A 18 14.16 -16.22 10.96
N ALA A 19 13.14 -16.59 10.20
CA ALA A 19 12.56 -15.77 9.14
C ALA A 19 11.96 -14.49 9.75
N SER A 20 12.78 -13.45 9.85
CA SER A 20 12.33 -12.09 10.15
C SER A 20 11.57 -11.54 8.95
N VAL A 21 10.27 -11.81 8.86
CA VAL A 21 9.41 -11.09 7.92
C VAL A 21 9.29 -9.65 8.43
N SER A 22 10.19 -8.78 7.98
CA SER A 22 10.09 -7.35 8.21
C SER A 22 8.80 -6.84 7.58
N TYR A 23 7.80 -6.54 8.42
CA TYR A 23 6.63 -5.79 7.99
C TYR A 23 7.10 -4.37 7.65
N ILE A 24 7.27 -4.09 6.36
CA ILE A 24 7.50 -2.73 5.87
C ILE A 24 6.11 -2.10 5.75
N PRO A 25 5.69 -1.20 6.66
CA PRO A 25 4.46 -0.44 6.44
C PRO A 25 4.62 0.34 5.13
N PRO A 26 3.58 0.42 4.28
CA PRO A 26 3.65 1.25 3.10
C PRO A 26 3.94 2.69 3.54
N ALA A 27 5.12 3.19 3.20
CA ALA A 27 5.50 4.58 3.42
C ALA A 27 4.55 5.46 2.60
N SER A 28 3.55 6.01 3.27
CA SER A 28 2.60 6.93 2.64
C SER A 28 3.27 8.31 2.60
N ALA A 29 4.06 8.56 1.56
CA ALA A 29 4.55 9.91 1.29
C ALA A 29 3.34 10.80 0.99
N GLN A 30 2.98 11.67 1.94
CA GLN A 30 1.97 12.71 1.73
C GLN A 30 2.57 13.76 0.79
N VAL A 31 2.51 13.51 -0.51
CA VAL A 31 2.85 14.53 -1.50
C VAL A 31 1.69 15.52 -1.51
N VAL A 32 1.85 16.61 -0.76
CA VAL A 32 1.01 17.80 -0.92
C VAL A 32 1.38 18.41 -2.25
N VAL A 33 0.71 17.97 -3.32
CA VAL A 33 0.88 18.60 -4.63
C VAL A 33 0.32 20.02 -4.51
N GLY A 34 1.15 21.02 -4.85
CA GLY A 34 0.69 22.39 -5.07
C GLY A 34 -0.38 22.46 -6.17
N ALA A 35 -0.90 23.66 -6.44
CA ALA A 35 -1.89 23.85 -7.50
C ALA A 35 -1.33 23.40 -8.87
N VAL A 36 -2.00 22.44 -9.52
CA VAL A 36 -1.62 21.89 -10.83
C VAL A 36 -2.49 22.52 -11.92
N GLY A 37 -1.89 23.18 -12.91
CA GLY A 37 -2.64 23.79 -14.02
C GLY A 37 -3.18 22.80 -15.06
N VAL A 38 -2.72 21.55 -15.02
CA VAL A 38 -3.13 20.49 -15.93
C VAL A 38 -4.26 19.68 -15.29
N ALA A 39 -5.38 19.49 -16.00
CA ALA A 39 -6.47 18.68 -15.51
C ALA A 39 -6.06 17.21 -15.37
N PRO A 40 -6.48 16.51 -14.30
CA PRO A 40 -6.34 15.06 -14.24
C PRO A 40 -7.15 14.42 -15.37
N PRO A 41 -6.68 13.30 -15.95
CA PRO A 41 -7.52 12.51 -16.83
C PRO A 41 -8.78 12.05 -16.09
N PRO A 42 -9.84 11.63 -16.82
CA PRO A 42 -11.01 11.05 -16.21
C PRO A 42 -10.64 9.93 -15.22
N PRO A 43 -11.36 9.79 -14.09
CA PRO A 43 -11.16 8.68 -13.18
C PRO A 43 -11.20 7.37 -13.96
N ARG A 44 -10.15 6.55 -13.84
CA ARG A 44 -10.18 5.21 -14.41
C ARG A 44 -11.04 4.34 -13.51
N PHE A 45 -11.99 3.64 -14.12
CA PHE A 45 -12.71 2.60 -13.41
C PHE A 45 -11.77 1.39 -13.23
N GLU A 46 -11.51 1.05 -11.98
CA GLU A 46 -10.78 -0.15 -11.60
C GLU A 46 -11.77 -1.11 -10.94
N ARG A 47 -11.87 -2.33 -11.47
CA ARG A 47 -12.70 -3.36 -10.84
C ARG A 47 -12.10 -3.67 -9.48
N ALA A 48 -12.82 -3.34 -8.42
CA ALA A 48 -12.42 -3.72 -7.06
C ALA A 48 -12.28 -5.25 -6.99
N PRO A 49 -11.18 -5.77 -6.41
CA PRO A 49 -11.06 -7.20 -6.20
C PRO A 49 -12.12 -7.70 -5.18
N PRO A 50 -12.32 -9.03 -5.07
CA PRO A 50 -13.28 -9.59 -4.14
C PRO A 50 -13.06 -9.07 -2.70
N PRO A 51 -14.13 -8.72 -1.97
CA PRO A 51 -14.01 -8.22 -0.59
C PRO A 51 -13.21 -9.16 0.31
N ARG A 52 -12.37 -8.57 1.16
CA ARG A 52 -11.53 -9.30 2.11
C ARG A 52 -11.86 -8.86 3.53
N ARG A 53 -12.20 -9.80 4.42
CA ARG A 53 -12.58 -9.51 5.81
C ARG A 53 -11.48 -8.74 6.56
N GLY A 54 -11.84 -7.62 7.19
CA GLY A 54 -10.90 -6.77 7.92
C GLY A 54 -9.99 -5.92 7.03
N TRP A 55 -10.35 -5.76 5.75
CA TRP A 55 -9.63 -4.93 4.78
C TRP A 55 -10.62 -4.12 3.94
N VAL A 56 -10.15 -2.94 3.52
CA VAL A 56 -10.89 -2.04 2.63
C VAL A 56 -10.04 -1.80 1.39
N TRP A 57 -10.68 -1.86 0.22
CA TRP A 57 -10.03 -1.53 -1.04
C TRP A 57 -9.96 -0.02 -1.21
N ALA A 58 -8.75 0.52 -1.31
CA ALA A 58 -8.52 1.88 -1.80
C ALA A 58 -8.42 1.82 -3.33
N PRO A 59 -9.34 2.44 -4.08
CA PRO A 59 -9.25 2.45 -5.53
C PRO A 59 -8.00 3.22 -5.99
N GLY A 60 -7.48 2.87 -7.17
CA GLY A 60 -6.38 3.59 -7.79
C GLY A 60 -6.72 5.04 -8.09
N TYR A 61 -5.68 5.85 -8.30
CA TYR A 61 -5.83 7.28 -8.53
C TYR A 61 -4.74 7.83 -9.45
N TRP A 62 -5.02 9.00 -10.02
CA TRP A 62 -4.03 9.76 -10.77
C TRP A 62 -3.13 10.53 -9.82
N ARG A 63 -1.84 10.21 -9.76
CA ARG A 63 -0.83 11.01 -9.07
C ARG A 63 -0.22 12.01 -10.05
N TRP A 64 0.01 13.24 -9.62
CA TRP A 64 0.81 14.18 -10.40
C TRP A 64 2.30 13.86 -10.21
N ASP A 65 3.00 13.59 -11.32
CA ASP A 65 4.46 13.51 -11.35
C ASP A 65 5.02 14.90 -11.66
N GLY A 66 5.65 15.53 -10.68
CA GLY A 66 6.22 16.87 -10.81
C GLY A 66 7.41 16.94 -11.77
N TYR A 67 8.17 15.86 -11.90
CA TYR A 67 9.36 15.80 -12.77
C TYR A 67 8.94 15.60 -14.23
N ALA A 68 8.10 14.60 -14.48
CA ALA A 68 7.57 14.32 -15.82
C ALA A 68 6.42 15.26 -16.24
N ARG A 69 5.98 16.15 -15.33
CA ARG A 69 4.89 17.12 -15.50
C ARG A 69 3.62 16.47 -16.08
N ARG A 70 3.25 15.28 -15.59
CA ARG A 70 2.11 14.51 -16.08
C ARG A 70 1.42 13.72 -14.99
N HIS A 71 0.17 13.35 -15.23
CA HIS A 71 -0.55 12.42 -14.38
C HIS A 71 -0.09 10.98 -14.66
N VAL A 72 0.25 10.25 -13.61
CA VAL A 72 0.62 8.84 -13.64
C VAL A 72 -0.40 8.04 -12.82
N TRP A 73 -0.83 6.91 -13.35
CA TRP A 73 -1.80 6.05 -12.67
C TRP A 73 -1.12 5.30 -11.53
N VAL A 74 -1.70 5.37 -10.35
CA VAL A 74 -1.33 4.55 -9.19
C VAL A 74 -2.43 3.51 -9.01
N PRO A 75 -2.14 2.21 -9.12
CA PRO A 75 -3.12 1.15 -8.90
C PRO A 75 -3.70 1.19 -7.48
N GLY A 76 -4.91 0.66 -7.32
CA GLY A 76 -5.52 0.51 -6.02
C GLY A 76 -4.76 -0.46 -5.13
N TYR A 77 -5.06 -0.42 -3.84
CA TYR A 77 -4.38 -1.25 -2.85
C TYR A 77 -5.30 -1.59 -1.67
N TRP A 78 -4.97 -2.69 -0.99
CA TRP A 78 -5.66 -3.10 0.22
C TRP A 78 -5.13 -2.33 1.43
N MET A 79 -6.05 -1.80 2.23
CA MET A 79 -5.77 -1.20 3.53
C MET A 79 -6.47 -1.96 4.64
N ARG A 80 -5.89 -1.95 5.85
CA ARG A 80 -6.57 -2.52 7.02
C ARG A 80 -7.84 -1.72 7.31
N GLU A 81 -8.94 -2.42 7.53
CA GLU A 81 -10.19 -1.79 7.95
C GLU A 81 -10.00 -1.08 9.29
N ARG A 82 -10.65 0.08 9.43
CA ARG A 82 -10.79 0.77 10.71
C ARG A 82 -12.23 0.64 11.19
N VAL A 83 -12.44 -0.13 12.25
CA VAL A 83 -13.77 -0.41 12.80
C VAL A 83 -14.48 0.89 13.14
N GLY A 84 -15.70 1.06 12.62
CA GLY A 84 -16.51 2.27 12.82
C GLY A 84 -16.11 3.45 11.94
N TYR A 85 -15.22 3.27 10.96
CA TYR A 85 -14.87 4.29 9.98
C TYR A 85 -15.12 3.81 8.55
N ARG A 86 -15.42 4.76 7.65
CA ARG A 86 -15.49 4.56 6.22
C ARG A 86 -14.28 5.21 5.55
N TRP A 87 -13.68 4.50 4.61
CA TRP A 87 -12.66 5.08 3.73
C TRP A 87 -13.32 5.96 2.67
N TYR A 88 -12.85 7.20 2.57
CA TYR A 88 -13.18 8.13 1.50
C TYR A 88 -11.97 8.26 0.57
N PRO A 89 -12.05 7.78 -0.68
CA PRO A 89 -10.95 7.90 -1.63
C PRO A 89 -10.53 9.35 -1.87
N GLY A 90 -9.25 9.54 -2.14
CA GLY A 90 -8.73 10.84 -2.54
C GLY A 90 -9.30 11.26 -3.90
N THR A 91 -9.42 12.55 -4.11
CA THR A 91 -9.96 13.11 -5.36
C THR A 91 -9.25 14.38 -5.75
N TRP A 92 -9.20 14.64 -7.06
CA TRP A 92 -8.78 15.92 -7.57
C TRP A 92 -9.95 16.90 -7.53
N VAL A 93 -9.73 18.03 -6.88
CA VAL A 93 -10.72 19.11 -6.78
C VAL A 93 -10.24 20.29 -7.61
N ARG A 94 -11.14 20.83 -8.43
CA ARG A 94 -10.86 22.04 -9.19
C ARG A 94 -10.93 23.25 -8.25
N MET A 95 -9.87 24.06 -8.25
CA MET A 95 -9.72 25.30 -7.50
C MET A 95 -9.37 26.42 -8.48
N GLY A 96 -10.40 27.09 -9.02
CA GLY A 96 -10.23 28.11 -10.06
C GLY A 96 -9.61 27.53 -11.35
N PRO A 97 -8.48 28.08 -11.83
CA PRO A 97 -7.79 27.57 -13.02
C PRO A 97 -6.93 26.33 -12.74
N SER A 98 -6.79 25.93 -11.47
CA SER A 98 -5.90 24.84 -11.07
C SER A 98 -6.66 23.67 -10.44
N TRP A 99 -5.95 22.56 -10.31
CA TRP A 99 -6.41 21.33 -9.69
C TRP A 99 -5.56 21.05 -8.46
N ARG A 100 -6.20 20.58 -7.40
CA ARG A 100 -5.50 20.19 -6.17
C ARG A 100 -5.93 18.79 -5.76
N TRP A 101 -4.95 17.99 -5.37
CA TRP A 101 -5.21 16.67 -4.81
C TRP A 101 -5.72 16.81 -3.38
N ARG A 102 -6.91 16.28 -3.11
CA ARG A 102 -7.43 16.06 -1.77
C ARG A 102 -7.16 14.61 -1.41
N ALA A 103 -6.29 14.40 -0.42
CA ALA A 103 -5.94 13.06 0.04
C ALA A 103 -7.18 12.30 0.56
N GLY A 104 -7.17 10.98 0.36
CA GLY A 104 -8.17 10.10 0.95
C GLY A 104 -8.02 10.05 2.47
N TYR A 105 -9.13 9.79 3.16
CA TYR A 105 -9.18 9.82 4.61
C TYR A 105 -10.20 8.84 5.18
N TRP A 106 -10.04 8.51 6.45
CA TRP A 106 -11.03 7.77 7.21
C TRP A 106 -11.99 8.76 7.87
N GLY A 107 -13.28 8.64 7.57
CA GLY A 107 -14.34 9.41 8.23
C GLY A 107 -15.24 8.48 9.04
N ARG A 108 -15.91 9.01 10.06
CA ARG A 108 -16.88 8.30 10.87
C ARG A 108 -18.28 8.84 10.59
#